data_AF-A0A1R0GHZ4-F1
#
_entry.id   AF-A0A1R0GHZ4-F1
#
_cell.length_a   1.000
_cell.length_b   1.000
_cell.length_c   1.000
_cell.angle_alpha   90.00
_cell.angle_beta   90.00
_cell.angle_gamma   90.00
#
_symmetry.space_group_name_H-M   'P 1'
#
loop_
_entity.id
_entity.type
_entity.pdbx_description
1 polymer ?
#
loop_
_entity_poly.entity_id
_entity_poly.type
_entity_poly.pdbx_seq_one_letter_code
_entity_poly.pdbx_strand_id
1 'polypeptide(L)' 'MFTVHQDVSFEDAIAQISELLRCAAATAEGSVQGSPGENRDMARSTVHLIDMARTLADQALDCLKPH' A
#
# COMPACT_ATOMS: atom_id res chain seq x y z
N MET A 1 13.21 -3.97 11.73
CA MET A 1 13.58 -3.49 10.38
C MET A 1 12.95 -4.47 9.40
N PHE A 2 12.21 -4.00 8.40
CA PHE A 2 11.62 -4.89 7.39
C PHE A 2 12.74 -5.37 6.46
N THR A 3 12.96 -6.68 6.36
CA THR A 3 13.98 -7.28 5.50
C THR A 3 13.29 -8.07 4.40
N VAL A 4 13.47 -7.65 3.15
CA VAL A 4 12.99 -8.39 1.99
C VAL A 4 13.85 -9.64 1.84
N HIS A 5 13.23 -10.82 1.94
CA HIS A 5 13.90 -12.09 1.65
C HIS A 5 14.23 -12.14 0.15
N GLN A 6 15.49 -12.45 -0.20
CA GLN A 6 15.94 -12.46 -1.60
C GLN A 6 15.37 -13.64 -2.42
N ASP A 7 14.75 -14.63 -1.76
CA ASP A 7 14.11 -15.79 -2.39
C ASP A 7 12.61 -15.60 -2.64
N VAL A 8 12.07 -14.39 -2.44
CA VAL A 8 10.65 -14.12 -2.68
C VAL A 8 10.37 -14.08 -4.19
N SER A 9 9.36 -14.83 -4.63
CA SER A 9 8.90 -14.77 -6.02
C SER A 9 8.33 -13.38 -6.32
N PHE A 10 8.32 -12.96 -7.58
CA PHE A 10 7.74 -11.65 -7.92
C PHE A 10 6.27 -11.55 -7.49
N GLU A 11 5.51 -12.65 -7.60
CA GLU A 11 4.13 -12.74 -7.12
C GLU A 11 4.03 -12.52 -5.61
N ASP A 12 4.89 -13.17 -4.83
CA ASP A 12 4.94 -12.97 -3.37
C ASP A 12 5.39 -11.55 -2.98
N ALA A 13 6.28 -10.96 -3.77
CA ALA A 13 6.76 -9.59 -3.55
C ALA A 13 5.62 -8.59 -3.71
N ILE A 14 4.85 -8.72 -4.80
CA ILE A 14 3.69 -7.88 -5.08
C ILE A 14 2.59 -8.10 -4.05
N ALA A 15 2.31 -9.34 -3.66
CA ALA A 15 1.36 -9.65 -2.59
C ALA A 15 1.76 -9.00 -1.26
N GLN A 16 3.05 -9.03 -0.90
CA GLN A 16 3.58 -8.33 0.28
C GLN A 16 3.46 -6.80 0.14
N ILE A 17 3.73 -6.24 -1.05
CA ILE A 17 3.54 -4.81 -1.32
C ILE A 17 2.07 -4.41 -1.10
N SER A 18 1.12 -5.17 -1.66
CA SER A 18 -0.31 -4.91 -1.47
C SER A 18 -0.71 -4.97 0.01
N GLU A 19 -0.13 -5.89 0.79
CA GLU A 19 -0.39 -5.97 2.24
C GLU A 19 0.23 -4.80 3.02
N LEU A 20 1.46 -4.40 2.68
CA LEU A 20 2.13 -3.24 3.27
C LEU A 20 1.36 -1.94 2.99
N LEU A 21 0.88 -1.77 1.76
CA LEU A 21 0.02 -0.66 1.39
C LEU A 21 -1.28 -0.68 2.21
N ARG A 22 -1.76 -1.85 2.65
CA ARG A 22 -3.02 -1.96 3.44
C ARG A 22 -2.81 -1.43 4.83
N CYS A 23 -1.71 -1.85 5.43
CA CYS A 23 -1.26 -1.35 6.72
C CYS A 23 -0.99 0.15 6.67
N ALA A 24 -0.38 0.65 5.60
CA ALA A 24 -0.10 2.07 5.42
C ALA A 24 -1.39 2.91 5.32
N ALA A 25 -2.39 2.45 4.56
CA ALA A 25 -3.70 3.12 4.47
C ALA A 25 -4.38 3.19 5.84
N ALA A 26 -4.47 2.05 6.55
CA ALA A 26 -5.08 2.00 7.89
C ALA A 26 -4.35 2.91 8.90
N THR A 27 -3.01 3.00 8.81
CA THR A 27 -2.20 3.89 9.64
C THR A 27 -2.47 5.36 9.31
N ALA A 28 -2.54 5.71 8.01
CA ALA A 28 -2.84 7.05 7.56
C ALA A 28 -4.25 7.48 8.01
N GLU A 29 -5.26 6.61 7.88
CA GLU A 29 -6.62 6.84 8.39
C GLU A 29 -6.66 7.06 9.91
N GLY A 30 -5.92 6.25 10.67
CA GLY A 30 -5.79 6.40 12.13
C GLY A 30 -5.14 7.73 12.55
N SER A 31 -4.22 8.26 11.73
CA SER A 31 -3.55 9.53 12.01
C SER A 31 -4.45 10.78 11.84
N VAL A 32 -5.56 10.64 11.09
CA VAL A 32 -6.55 11.71 10.84
C VAL A 32 -7.35 12.07 12.09
N GLN A 33 -7.48 11.13 13.04
CA GLN A 33 -8.38 11.28 14.19
C GLN A 33 -7.83 12.19 15.31
N GLY A 34 -6.61 12.74 15.18
CA GLY A 34 -6.00 13.57 16.23
C GLY A 34 -5.36 14.89 15.79
N SER A 35 -5.37 15.24 14.50
CA SER A 35 -4.65 16.42 13.97
C SER A 35 -5.57 17.50 13.36
N PRO A 36 -5.17 18.79 13.43
CA PRO A 36 -5.91 19.92 12.88
C PRO A 36 -6.00 19.87 11.34
N GLY A 37 -6.94 20.63 10.76
CA GLY A 37 -7.46 20.52 9.39
C GLY A 37 -6.47 20.21 8.26
N GLU A 38 -5.31 20.86 8.20
CA GLU A 38 -4.30 20.62 7.13
C GLU A 38 -3.71 19.21 7.15
N ASN A 39 -3.54 18.61 8.33
CA ASN A 39 -3.02 17.24 8.43
C ASN A 39 -4.06 16.20 7.97
N ARG A 40 -5.35 16.55 8.03
CA ARG A 40 -6.44 15.67 7.57
C ARG A 40 -6.46 15.58 6.05
N ASP A 41 -6.26 16.69 5.36
CA ASP A 41 -6.17 16.70 3.89
C ASP A 41 -4.93 15.94 3.42
N MET A 42 -3.78 16.15 4.08
CA MET A 42 -2.54 15.43 3.78
C MET A 42 -2.69 13.91 3.99
N ALA A 43 -3.30 13.49 5.09
CA ALA A 43 -3.53 12.08 5.37
C ALA A 43 -4.54 11.45 4.40
N ARG A 44 -5.60 12.18 4.01
CA ARG A 44 -6.54 11.72 2.99
C ARG A 44 -5.88 11.58 1.62
N SER A 45 -5.04 12.53 1.22
CA SER A 45 -4.22 12.42 0.02
C SER A 45 -3.26 11.24 0.09
N THR A 46 -2.69 10.97 1.27
CA THR A 46 -1.80 9.82 1.49
C THR A 46 -2.55 8.50 1.30
N VAL A 47 -3.74 8.35 1.89
CA VAL A 47 -4.61 7.17 1.69
C VAL A 47 -4.91 6.98 0.20
N HIS A 48 -5.29 8.05 -0.50
CA HIS A 48 -5.59 7.99 -1.93
C HIS A 48 -4.38 7.52 -2.77
N LEU A 49 -3.18 8.03 -2.50
CA LEU A 49 -1.95 7.58 -3.17
C LEU A 49 -1.63 6.11 -2.88
N ILE A 50 -1.89 5.66 -1.66
CA ILE A 50 -1.69 4.26 -1.26
C ILE A 50 -2.67 3.32 -1.98
N ASP A 51 -3.94 3.73 -2.11
CA ASP A 51 -4.95 2.95 -2.86
C ASP A 51 -4.62 2.86 -4.35
N MET A 52 -4.12 3.96 -4.93
CA MET A 52 -3.63 3.96 -6.31
C MET A 52 -2.44 3.01 -6.49
N ALA A 53 -1.47 3.06 -5.56
CA ALA A 53 -0.32 2.15 -5.58
C ALA A 53 -0.74 0.69 -5.45
N ARG A 54 -1.75 0.39 -4.62
CA ARG A 54 -2.31 -0.97 -4.48
C ARG A 54 -2.91 -1.42 -5.80
N THR A 55 -3.74 -0.58 -6.41
CA THR A 55 -4.41 -0.91 -7.69
C THR A 55 -3.39 -1.25 -8.77
N LEU A 56 -2.28 -0.51 -8.83
CA LEU A 56 -1.18 -0.79 -9.76
C LEU A 56 -0.45 -2.11 -9.43
N ALA A 57 -0.24 -2.40 -8.14
CA ALA A 57 0.37 -3.64 -7.69
C ALA A 57 -0.49 -4.85 -8.06
N ASP A 58 -1.80 -4.78 -7.79
CA ASP A 58 -2.76 -5.84 -8.12
C ASP A 58 -2.83 -6.05 -9.65
N GLN A 59 -2.82 -4.97 -10.45
CA GLN A 59 -2.73 -5.07 -11.92
C GLN A 59 -1.43 -5.72 -12.39
N ALA A 60 -0.29 -5.37 -11.80
CA ALA A 60 0.99 -5.97 -12.12
C ALA A 60 1.01 -7.48 -11.81
N LEU A 61 0.34 -7.89 -10.73
CA LEU A 61 0.15 -9.30 -10.38
C LEU A 61 -0.68 -10.04 -11.42
N ASP A 62 -1.80 -9.45 -11.85
CA ASP A 62 -2.67 -10.08 -12.84
C ASP A 62 -2.02 -10.18 -14.22
N CYS A 63 -1.13 -9.25 -14.58
CA CYS A 63 -0.32 -9.37 -15.80
C CYS A 63 0.65 -10.57 -15.77
N LEU A 64 1.01 -11.08 -14.60
CA LEU A 64 1.95 -12.19 -14.44
C LEU A 64 1.27 -13.55 -14.36
N LYS A 65 -0.03 -13.60 -14.06
CA LYS A 65 -0.78 -14.84 -14.07
C LYS A 65 -0.93 -15.31 -15.53
N PRO A 66 -0.35 -16.47 -15.92
CA PRO A 66 -0.60 -17.02 -17.25
C PRO A 66 -2.10 -17.35 -17.38
N HIS A 67 -2.71 -16.89 -18.48
CA HIS A 67 -4.12 -17.13 -18.80
C HIS A 67 -4.33 -18.57 -19.31
#